data_AF-J0UZN0-F1
#
_entry.id   AF-J0UZN0-F1
#
_cell.length_a   1.000
_cell.length_b   1.000
_cell.length_c   1.000
_cell.angle_alpha   90.00
_cell.angle_beta   90.00
_cell.angle_gamma   90.00
#
_symmetry.space_group_name_H-M   'P 1'
#
loop_
_entity.id
_entity.type
_entity.pdbx_description
1 polymer ?
#
loop_
_entity_poly.entity_id
_entity_poly.type
_entity_poly.pdbx_seq_one_letter_code
_entity_poly.pdbx_strand_id
1 'polypeptide(L)'
;MEKIVAEYGNIIIFLHIISAVIWVGGMIAVRIAVHPAMQMIATPELRISRSLNIMKNLFHLVIPFIIILLITGIILTIAMHRGEPLTHAKEGIWLVMLINFIVMYIRRGKADELSRLGKPENVAEAKKIATLLSNYMIPVNIALGIIAIYIGAMLHLG
;
A
#
# COMPACT_ATOMS: atom_id res chain seq x y z
N MET A 1 22.08 17.05 -5.78
CA MET A 1 21.37 15.76 -5.94
C MET A 1 21.96 14.94 -7.09
N GLU A 2 22.34 15.59 -8.19
CA GLU A 2 23.02 14.96 -9.34
C GLU A 2 24.27 14.15 -8.96
N LYS A 3 25.19 14.67 -8.14
CA LYS A 3 26.38 13.92 -7.69
C LYS A 3 26.04 12.60 -6.97
N ILE A 4 24.99 12.60 -6.15
CA ILE A 4 24.53 11.41 -5.42
C ILE A 4 23.99 10.36 -6.40
N VAL A 5 23.22 10.78 -7.43
CA VAL A 5 22.70 9.85 -8.43
C VAL A 5 23.79 9.37 -9.39
N ALA A 6 24.79 10.20 -9.71
CA ALA A 6 25.94 9.78 -10.51
C ALA A 6 26.75 8.67 -9.81
N GLU A 7 26.87 8.73 -8.48
CA GLU A 7 27.66 7.76 -7.70
C GLU A 7 26.82 6.54 -7.26
N TYR A 8 25.54 6.73 -6.94
CA TYR A 8 24.65 5.73 -6.32
C TYR A 8 23.36 5.46 -7.12
N GLY A 9 23.29 5.85 -8.39
CA GLY A 9 22.06 5.78 -9.20
C GLY A 9 21.43 4.38 -9.25
N ASN A 10 22.24 3.35 -9.46
CA ASN A 10 21.76 1.97 -9.55
C ASN A 10 21.09 1.50 -8.25
N ILE A 11 21.67 1.82 -7.09
CA ILE A 11 21.09 1.42 -5.80
C ILE A 11 19.83 2.22 -5.48
N ILE A 12 19.76 3.51 -5.85
CA ILE A 12 18.56 4.34 -5.67
C ILE A 12 17.40 3.80 -6.52
N ILE A 13 17.66 3.49 -7.80
CA ILE A 13 16.67 2.90 -8.70
C ILE A 13 16.21 1.53 -8.17
N PHE A 14 17.15 0.68 -7.74
CA PHE A 14 16.81 -0.62 -7.15
C PHE A 14 15.91 -0.47 -5.93
N LEU A 15 16.27 0.41 -4.98
CA LEU A 15 15.49 0.68 -3.78
C LEU A 15 14.09 1.22 -4.11
N HIS A 16 13.97 2.08 -5.13
CA HIS A 16 12.70 2.57 -5.61
C HIS A 16 11.81 1.43 -6.14
N ILE A 17 12.35 0.60 -7.04
CA ILE A 17 11.60 -0.49 -7.68
C ILE A 17 11.19 -1.55 -6.67
N ILE A 18 12.11 -2.01 -5.81
CA ILE A 18 11.79 -3.06 -4.83
C ILE A 18 10.74 -2.58 -3.82
N SER A 19 10.74 -1.27 -3.49
CA SER A 19 9.72 -0.70 -2.61
C SER A 19 8.33 -0.72 -3.22
N ALA A 20 8.20 -0.38 -4.51
CA ALA A 20 6.93 -0.49 -5.23
C ALA A 20 6.46 -1.95 -5.31
N VAL A 21 7.38 -2.89 -5.61
CA VAL A 21 7.10 -4.33 -5.66
C VAL A 21 6.59 -4.85 -4.32
N ILE A 22 7.24 -4.52 -3.21
CA ILE A 22 6.83 -4.99 -1.88
C ILE A 22 5.48 -4.40 -1.48
N TRP A 23 5.25 -3.11 -1.74
CA TRP A 23 4.00 -2.47 -1.37
C TRP A 23 2.81 -3.00 -2.20
N VAL A 24 2.89 -2.91 -3.52
CA VAL A 24 1.80 -3.34 -4.42
C VAL A 24 1.66 -4.85 -4.42
N GLY A 25 2.78 -5.58 -4.51
CA GLY A 25 2.81 -7.05 -4.47
C GLY A 25 2.29 -7.62 -3.15
N GLY A 26 2.63 -7.02 -2.01
CA GLY A 26 2.10 -7.43 -0.71
C GLY A 26 0.58 -7.27 -0.61
N MET A 27 0.03 -6.17 -1.15
CA MET A 27 -1.43 -5.99 -1.22
C MET A 27 -2.10 -7.01 -2.16
N ILE A 28 -1.49 -7.31 -3.31
CA ILE A 28 -1.98 -8.34 -4.24
C ILE A 28 -1.99 -9.72 -3.57
N ALA A 29 -0.90 -10.10 -2.88
CA ALA A 29 -0.81 -11.37 -2.17
C ALA A 29 -1.92 -11.49 -1.11
N VAL A 30 -2.18 -10.42 -0.35
CA VAL A 30 -3.28 -10.42 0.63
C VAL A 30 -4.64 -10.51 -0.06
N ARG A 31 -4.87 -9.80 -1.17
CA ARG A 31 -6.17 -9.82 -1.86
C ARG A 31 -6.47 -11.14 -2.57
N ILE A 32 -5.47 -11.75 -3.21
CA ILE A 32 -5.67 -12.91 -4.08
C ILE A 32 -5.46 -14.23 -3.34
N ALA A 33 -4.44 -14.33 -2.48
CA ALA A 33 -4.15 -15.59 -1.79
C ALA A 33 -4.79 -15.62 -0.40
N VAL A 34 -4.62 -14.56 0.39
CA VAL A 34 -5.01 -14.59 1.81
C VAL A 34 -6.50 -14.35 2.01
N HIS A 35 -7.10 -13.39 1.31
CA HIS A 35 -8.50 -13.04 1.51
C HIS A 35 -9.46 -14.20 1.25
N PRO A 36 -9.33 -15.00 0.16
CA PRO A 36 -10.16 -16.20 -0.03
C PRO A 36 -9.97 -17.23 1.08
N ALA A 37 -8.73 -17.48 1.50
CA ALA A 37 -8.44 -18.41 2.60
C ALA A 37 -9.10 -17.97 3.92
N MET A 38 -9.17 -16.67 4.19
CA MET A 38 -9.88 -16.14 5.36
C MET A 38 -11.39 -16.39 5.30
N GLN A 39 -12.00 -16.47 4.12
CA GLN A 39 -13.45 -16.76 4.00
C GLN A 39 -13.82 -18.20 4.38
N MET A 40 -12.84 -19.11 4.45
CA MET A 40 -13.05 -20.49 4.88
C MET A 40 -13.16 -20.64 6.40
N ILE A 41 -12.83 -19.60 7.17
CA ILE A 41 -12.95 -19.61 8.62
C ILE A 41 -14.43 -19.54 9.01
N ALA A 42 -14.93 -20.59 9.69
CA ALA A 42 -16.35 -20.74 10.03
C ALA A 42 -16.89 -19.63 10.94
N THR A 43 -16.12 -19.22 11.95
CA THR A 43 -16.57 -18.22 12.93
C THR A 43 -16.26 -16.79 12.43
N PRO A 44 -17.28 -15.92 12.27
CA PRO A 44 -17.08 -14.56 11.79
C PRO A 44 -16.10 -13.74 12.63
N GLU A 45 -16.10 -13.93 13.94
CA GLU A 45 -15.28 -13.20 14.92
C GLU A 45 -13.80 -13.53 14.72
N LEU A 46 -13.48 -14.82 14.59
CA LEU A 46 -12.11 -15.28 14.33
C LEU A 46 -11.64 -14.81 12.95
N ARG A 47 -12.50 -14.88 11.93
CA ARG A 47 -12.20 -14.40 10.58
C ARG A 47 -11.83 -12.91 10.58
N ILE A 48 -12.60 -12.08 11.27
CA ILE A 48 -12.34 -10.63 11.37
C ILE A 48 -11.03 -10.39 12.11
N SER A 49 -10.85 -10.99 13.30
CA SER A 49 -9.64 -10.84 14.11
C SER A 49 -8.38 -11.24 13.33
N ARG A 50 -8.40 -12.39 12.65
CA ARG A 50 -7.27 -12.85 11.81
C ARG A 50 -7.01 -11.94 10.64
N SER A 51 -8.06 -11.47 9.95
CA SER A 51 -7.93 -10.52 8.84
C SER A 51 -7.29 -9.21 9.29
N LEU A 52 -7.74 -8.64 10.41
CA LEU A 52 -7.18 -7.41 10.97
C LEU A 52 -5.72 -7.58 11.41
N ASN A 53 -5.35 -8.76 11.95
CA ASN A 53 -3.97 -9.07 12.32
C ASN A 53 -3.05 -9.23 11.09
N ILE A 54 -3.54 -9.87 10.02
CA ILE A 54 -2.80 -9.95 8.75
C ILE A 54 -2.59 -8.54 8.18
N MET A 55 -3.63 -7.71 8.16
CA MET A 55 -3.51 -6.31 7.73
C MET A 55 -2.54 -5.52 8.59
N LYS A 56 -2.50 -5.74 9.91
CA LYS A 56 -1.49 -5.16 10.80
C LYS A 56 -0.07 -5.48 10.35
N ASN A 57 0.20 -6.75 10.09
CA ASN A 57 1.52 -7.20 9.71
C ASN A 57 1.93 -6.69 8.33
N LEU A 58 0.99 -6.71 7.37
CA LEU A 58 1.20 -6.10 6.06
C LEU A 58 1.55 -4.61 6.20
N PHE A 59 0.80 -3.85 7.00
CA PHE A 59 1.02 -2.41 7.16
C PHE A 59 2.40 -2.12 7.76
N HIS A 60 2.81 -2.84 8.81
CA HIS A 60 4.16 -2.68 9.36
C HIS A 60 5.26 -3.05 8.38
N LEU A 61 5.03 -4.07 7.54
CA LEU A 61 5.98 -4.42 6.48
C LEU A 61 6.10 -3.29 5.45
N VAL A 62 5.00 -2.73 4.96
CA VAL A 62 5.04 -1.79 3.83
C VAL A 62 5.42 -0.36 4.23
N ILE A 63 5.19 0.08 5.47
CA ILE A 63 5.55 1.43 5.94
C ILE A 63 6.99 1.84 5.59
N PRO A 64 8.05 1.07 5.93
CA PRO A 64 9.41 1.45 5.57
C PRO A 64 9.60 1.55 4.04
N PHE A 65 8.98 0.67 3.26
CA PHE A 65 9.07 0.72 1.79
C PHE A 65 8.30 1.89 1.18
N ILE A 66 7.18 2.30 1.76
CA ILE A 66 6.47 3.52 1.35
C ILE A 66 7.40 4.73 1.50
N ILE A 67 8.08 4.85 2.65
CA ILE A 67 9.01 5.95 2.92
C ILE A 67 10.16 5.93 1.92
N ILE A 68 10.78 4.76 1.71
CA ILE A 68 11.88 4.60 0.74
C ILE A 68 11.41 4.97 -0.68
N LEU A 69 10.23 4.50 -1.10
CA LEU A 69 9.67 4.78 -2.41
C LEU A 69 9.50 6.28 -2.66
N LEU A 70 8.94 7.01 -1.69
CA LEU A 70 8.69 8.44 -1.80
C LEU A 70 10.00 9.25 -1.82
N ILE A 71 10.94 8.93 -0.94
CA ILE A 71 12.25 9.60 -0.88
C ILE A 71 13.02 9.37 -2.18
N THR A 72 13.13 8.12 -2.62
CA THR A 72 13.83 7.78 -3.87
C THR A 72 13.14 8.35 -5.09
N GLY A 73 11.80 8.42 -5.11
CA GLY A 73 11.02 9.05 -6.17
C GLY A 73 11.37 10.53 -6.34
N ILE A 74 11.38 11.30 -5.24
CA ILE A 74 11.76 12.72 -5.24
C ILE A 74 13.20 12.89 -5.74
N ILE A 75 14.14 12.07 -5.26
CA ILE A 75 15.55 12.13 -5.68
C ILE A 75 15.68 11.93 -7.20
N LEU A 76 15.00 10.92 -7.74
CA LEU A 76 15.06 10.59 -9.17
C LEU A 76 14.41 11.69 -10.03
N THR A 77 13.27 12.23 -9.62
CA THR A 77 12.60 13.31 -10.35
C THR A 77 13.46 14.57 -10.43
N ILE A 78 14.05 14.99 -9.30
CA ILE A 78 14.94 16.16 -9.25
C ILE A 78 16.22 15.91 -10.05
N ALA A 79 16.90 14.79 -9.82
CA ALA A 79 18.22 14.53 -10.42
C ALA A 79 18.16 14.29 -11.93
N MET A 80 17.08 13.68 -12.43
CA MET A 80 16.90 13.42 -13.86
C MET A 80 16.26 14.60 -14.60
N HIS A 81 16.01 15.74 -13.92
CA HIS A 81 15.28 16.90 -14.47
C HIS A 81 13.93 16.53 -15.12
N ARG A 82 13.26 15.50 -14.59
CA ARG A 82 12.02 14.97 -15.16
C ARG A 82 10.82 15.77 -14.65
N GLY A 83 10.66 16.99 -15.15
CA GLY A 83 9.50 17.85 -14.91
C GLY A 83 8.31 17.60 -15.85
N GLU A 84 8.28 16.45 -16.54
CA GLU A 84 7.24 16.15 -17.52
C GLU A 84 5.92 15.76 -16.85
N PRO A 85 4.76 16.06 -17.47
CA PRO A 85 3.44 15.80 -16.88
C PRO A 85 3.23 14.37 -16.38
N LEU A 86 3.79 13.37 -17.09
CA LEU A 86 3.69 11.96 -16.70
C LEU A 86 4.47 11.63 -15.41
N THR A 87 5.58 12.34 -15.15
CA THR A 87 6.34 12.16 -13.91
C THR A 87 5.55 12.67 -12.71
N HIS A 88 4.92 13.85 -12.84
CA HIS A 88 4.05 14.37 -11.80
C HIS A 88 2.77 13.54 -11.62
N ALA A 89 2.23 12.96 -12.69
CA ALA A 89 1.06 12.09 -12.61
C ALA A 89 1.34 10.85 -11.75
N LYS A 90 2.46 10.13 -11.97
CA LYS A 90 2.80 8.97 -11.14
C LYS A 90 3.04 9.35 -9.67
N GLU A 91 3.67 10.50 -9.40
CA GLU A 91 3.90 10.99 -8.03
C GLU A 91 2.59 11.33 -7.33
N GLY A 92 1.67 11.96 -8.04
CA GLY A 92 0.31 12.22 -7.57
C GLY A 92 -0.44 10.93 -7.21
N ILE A 93 -0.30 9.88 -8.02
CA ILE A 93 -0.90 8.57 -7.72
C ILE A 93 -0.31 7.99 -6.43
N TRP A 94 1.02 8.04 -6.24
CA TRP A 94 1.65 7.57 -5.00
C TRP A 94 1.15 8.34 -3.78
N LEU A 95 0.94 9.65 -3.90
CA LEU A 95 0.39 10.47 -2.82
C LEU A 95 -1.07 10.09 -2.49
N VAL A 96 -1.92 9.88 -3.50
CA VAL A 96 -3.30 9.41 -3.31
C VAL A 96 -3.30 8.05 -2.61
N MET A 97 -2.42 7.13 -3.03
CA MET A 97 -2.26 5.83 -2.40
C MET A 97 -1.79 5.90 -0.95
N LEU A 98 -0.89 6.85 -0.63
CA LEU A 98 -0.43 7.12 0.73
C LEU A 98 -1.59 7.60 1.60
N ILE A 99 -2.40 8.55 1.10
CA ILE A 99 -3.57 9.06 1.83
C ILE A 99 -4.55 7.91 2.10
N ASN A 100 -4.88 7.12 1.08
CA ASN A 100 -5.74 5.95 1.24
C ASN A 100 -5.14 4.95 2.26
N PHE A 101 -3.83 4.72 2.23
CA PHE A 101 -3.12 3.88 3.20
C PHE A 101 -3.23 4.41 4.63
N ILE A 102 -3.04 5.71 4.86
CA ILE A 102 -3.19 6.33 6.19
C ILE A 102 -4.62 6.12 6.71
N VAL A 103 -5.62 6.37 5.87
CA VAL A 103 -7.03 6.13 6.24
C VAL A 103 -7.28 4.66 6.55
N MET A 104 -6.72 3.73 5.77
CA MET A 104 -6.80 2.30 6.05
C MET A 104 -6.16 1.95 7.40
N TYR A 105 -4.98 2.50 7.71
CA TYR A 105 -4.25 2.25 8.96
C TYR A 105 -5.07 2.66 10.18
N ILE A 106 -5.64 3.86 10.15
CA ILE A 106 -6.48 4.40 11.23
C ILE A 106 -7.76 3.56 11.38
N ARG A 107 -8.48 3.31 10.27
CA ARG A 107 -9.72 2.52 10.28
C ARG A 107 -9.49 1.09 10.79
N ARG A 108 -8.37 0.46 10.41
CA ARG A 108 -7.99 -0.86 10.90
C ARG A 108 -7.79 -0.86 12.41
N GLY A 109 -7.12 0.16 12.96
CA GLY A 109 -6.96 0.35 14.40
C GLY A 109 -8.31 0.42 15.13
N LYS A 110 -9.24 1.23 14.62
CA LYS A 110 -10.61 1.32 15.16
C LYS A 110 -11.34 -0.03 15.14
N ALA A 111 -11.28 -0.76 14.02
CA ALA A 111 -11.93 -2.07 13.91
C ALA A 111 -11.36 -3.11 14.89
N ASP A 112 -10.05 -3.07 15.12
CA ASP A 112 -9.34 -3.96 16.04
C ASP A 112 -9.72 -3.66 17.50
N GLU A 113 -9.85 -2.39 17.87
CA GLU A 113 -10.36 -1.96 19.17
C GLU A 113 -11.82 -2.39 19.39
N LEU A 114 -12.71 -2.09 18.44
CA LEU A 114 -14.12 -2.49 18.50
C LEU A 114 -14.30 -4.00 18.64
N SER A 115 -13.48 -4.78 17.94
CA SER A 115 -13.51 -6.25 18.01
C SER A 115 -13.13 -6.78 19.39
N ARG A 116 -12.24 -6.10 20.12
CA ARG A 116 -11.83 -6.49 21.49
C ARG A 116 -12.88 -6.19 22.55
N LEU A 117 -13.71 -5.17 22.35
CA LEU A 117 -14.74 -4.78 23.31
C LEU A 117 -15.90 -5.79 23.41
N GLY A 118 -16.03 -6.71 22.43
CA GLY A 118 -16.90 -7.89 22.52
C GLY A 118 -18.41 -7.62 22.50
N LYS A 119 -18.86 -6.36 22.44
CA LYS A 119 -20.29 -6.03 22.36
C LYS A 119 -20.85 -6.29 20.95
N PRO A 120 -22.09 -6.81 20.80
CA PRO A 120 -22.67 -7.14 19.50
C PRO A 120 -22.65 -5.99 18.48
N GLU A 121 -22.96 -4.77 18.93
CA GLU A 121 -22.95 -3.54 18.11
C GLU A 121 -21.54 -3.20 17.60
N ASN A 122 -20.52 -3.39 18.44
CA ASN A 122 -19.13 -3.12 18.11
C ASN A 122 -18.59 -4.14 17.10
N VAL A 123 -18.98 -5.41 17.23
CA VAL A 123 -18.61 -6.48 16.29
C VAL A 123 -19.20 -6.20 14.91
N ALA A 124 -20.45 -5.75 14.84
CA ALA A 124 -21.09 -5.36 13.59
C ALA A 124 -20.38 -4.18 12.92
N GLU A 125 -19.99 -3.15 13.67
CA GLU A 125 -19.22 -2.01 13.13
C GLU A 125 -17.82 -2.44 12.68
N ALA A 126 -17.10 -3.24 13.47
CA ALA A 126 -15.80 -3.78 13.09
C ALA A 126 -15.86 -4.57 11.78
N LYS A 127 -16.91 -5.38 11.60
CA LYS A 127 -17.16 -6.11 10.35
C LYS A 127 -17.35 -5.18 9.15
N LYS A 128 -18.12 -4.09 9.31
CA LYS A 128 -18.32 -3.10 8.24
C LYS A 128 -16.99 -2.47 7.84
N ILE A 129 -16.17 -2.07 8.81
CA ILE A 129 -14.86 -1.50 8.55
C ILE A 129 -13.95 -2.51 7.84
N ALA A 130 -13.85 -3.75 8.36
CA ALA A 130 -13.05 -4.81 7.74
C ALA A 130 -13.48 -5.12 6.29
N THR A 131 -14.78 -5.08 6.01
CA THR A 131 -15.33 -5.26 4.67
C THR A 131 -14.94 -4.10 3.74
N LEU A 132 -15.07 -2.84 4.22
CA LEU A 132 -14.65 -1.66 3.46
C LEU A 132 -13.16 -1.71 3.08
N LEU A 133 -12.32 -2.07 4.05
CA LEU A 133 -10.88 -2.21 3.87
C LEU A 133 -10.54 -3.26 2.81
N SER A 134 -11.09 -4.47 2.94
CA SER A 134 -10.74 -5.61 2.08
C SER A 134 -11.34 -5.55 0.69
N ASN A 135 -12.56 -5.03 0.53
CA ASN A 135 -13.28 -5.05 -0.74
C ASN A 135 -13.11 -3.79 -1.59
N TYR A 136 -12.70 -2.68 -0.98
CA TYR A 136 -12.59 -1.41 -1.71
C TYR A 136 -11.22 -0.78 -1.54
N MET A 137 -10.80 -0.48 -0.32
CA MET A 137 -9.59 0.34 -0.10
C MET A 137 -8.31 -0.34 -0.59
N ILE A 138 -8.15 -1.64 -0.31
CA ILE A 138 -7.01 -2.43 -0.82
C ILE A 138 -7.06 -2.55 -2.36
N PRO A 139 -8.17 -3.01 -2.99
CA PRO A 139 -8.25 -3.07 -4.46
C PRO A 139 -8.00 -1.75 -5.18
N VAL A 140 -8.51 -0.63 -4.64
CA VAL A 140 -8.24 0.72 -5.20
C VAL A 140 -6.74 1.02 -5.15
N ASN A 141 -6.07 0.76 -4.03
CA ASN A 141 -4.62 0.98 -3.94
C ASN A 141 -3.82 0.05 -4.88
N ILE A 142 -4.27 -1.19 -5.09
CA ILE A 142 -3.64 -2.10 -6.05
C ILE A 142 -3.76 -1.52 -7.47
N ALA A 143 -4.97 -1.11 -7.88
CA ALA A 143 -5.21 -0.56 -9.22
C ALA A 143 -4.36 0.69 -9.47
N LEU A 144 -4.36 1.63 -8.52
CA LEU A 144 -3.52 2.83 -8.57
C LEU A 144 -2.03 2.47 -8.66
N GLY A 145 -1.57 1.52 -7.84
CA GLY A 145 -0.18 1.08 -7.83
C GLY A 145 0.28 0.48 -9.15
N ILE A 146 -0.55 -0.36 -9.77
CA ILE A 146 -0.27 -0.94 -11.09
C ILE A 146 -0.18 0.17 -12.16
N ILE A 147 -1.09 1.15 -12.15
CA ILE A 147 -1.06 2.28 -13.09
C ILE A 147 0.22 3.10 -12.89
N ALA A 148 0.60 3.42 -11.64
CA ALA A 148 1.82 4.18 -11.36
C ALA A 148 3.09 3.43 -11.79
N ILE A 149 3.14 2.11 -11.58
CA ILE A 149 4.24 1.26 -12.05
C ILE A 149 4.33 1.27 -13.58
N TYR A 150 3.20 1.15 -14.28
CA TYR A 150 3.15 1.19 -15.73
C TYR A 150 3.67 2.53 -16.29
N ILE A 151 3.22 3.67 -15.73
CA ILE A 151 3.72 5.00 -16.10
C ILE A 151 5.24 5.10 -15.82
N GLY A 152 5.70 4.58 -14.69
CA GLY A 152 7.12 4.51 -14.35
C GLY A 152 7.94 3.74 -15.37
N ALA A 153 7.43 2.60 -15.85
CA ALA A 153 8.08 1.80 -16.89
C ALA A 153 8.11 2.51 -18.25
N MET A 154 7.02 3.17 -18.66
CA MET A 154 6.98 3.97 -19.89
C MET A 154 8.04 5.07 -19.88
N LEU A 155 8.15 5.81 -18.78
CA LEU A 155 9.17 6.85 -18.62
C LEU A 155 10.60 6.32 -18.66
N HIS A 156 10.83 5.02 -18.42
CA HIS A 156 12.17 4.44 -18.48
C HIS A 156 12.55 3.98 -19.90
N LEU A 157 11.56 3.73 -20.74
CA LEU A 157 11.73 3.26 -22.13
C LEU A 157 11.73 4.40 -23.17
N GLY A 158 11.17 5.56 -22.82
CA GLY A 158 11.24 6.80 -23.61
C GLY A 158 12.38 7.70 -23.16
#